data_AF-A0A529P3P9-F1
#
_entry.id   AF-A0A529P3P9-F1
#
_cell.length_a   1.000
_cell.length_b   1.000
_cell.length_c   1.000
_cell.angle_alpha   90.00
_cell.angle_beta   90.00
_cell.angle_gamma   90.00
#
_symmetry.space_group_name_H-M   'P 1'
#
loop_
_entity.id
_entity.type
_entity.pdbx_description
1 polymer ?
#
loop_
_entity_poly.entity_id
_entity_poly.type
_entity_poly.pdbx_seq_one_letter_code
_entity_poly.pdbx_strand_id
1 'polypeptide(L)'
;MADSILEGDTRRMLDDTGIVSYSVLDQALWTRFRAAGTSDEFIGAWLGLLCRQLPDASAAALVLGEADAGPYVLAAAWPNSQSPAGGLLGAAEMATGKRQGVSVSGPADDTQIIASPILIDGHLFGACAVAVKRNDAAFTDIMRKIQWACGWVEVH
;
A
#
# COMPACT_ATOMS: atom_id res chain seq x y z
N MET A 1 58.78 -7.41 -15.69
CA MET A 1 58.09 -7.83 -16.92
C MET A 1 57.10 -8.91 -16.52
N ALA A 2 55.79 -8.62 -16.69
CA ALA A 2 54.57 -9.44 -16.44
C ALA A 2 54.33 -9.89 -14.97
N ASP A 3 53.26 -9.56 -14.24
CA ASP A 3 51.80 -9.39 -14.45
C ASP A 3 50.94 -10.67 -14.28
N SER A 4 49.78 -10.48 -13.61
CA SER A 4 48.59 -11.36 -13.39
C SER A 4 48.64 -12.35 -12.21
N ILE A 5 47.95 -12.10 -11.09
CA ILE A 5 46.48 -12.13 -10.76
C ILE A 5 46.00 -13.55 -10.42
N LEU A 6 45.31 -13.67 -9.25
CA LEU A 6 44.05 -14.39 -8.95
C LEU A 6 44.00 -14.66 -7.43
N GLU A 7 43.18 -13.90 -6.69
CA GLU A 7 41.85 -14.34 -6.20
C GLU A 7 41.96 -15.30 -5.03
N GLY A 8 41.53 -14.89 -3.82
CA GLY A 8 40.24 -15.33 -3.27
C GLY A 8 40.50 -16.58 -2.42
N ASP A 9 40.12 -16.69 -1.16
CA ASP A 9 38.74 -16.88 -0.78
C ASP A 9 38.71 -17.07 0.76
N THR A 10 38.01 -16.15 1.43
CA THR A 10 36.92 -16.48 2.36
C THR A 10 37.25 -17.28 3.63
N ARG A 11 37.35 -16.55 4.75
CA ARG A 11 36.63 -16.96 5.97
C ARG A 11 36.51 -15.86 7.03
N ARG A 12 35.39 -15.14 6.96
CA ARG A 12 34.63 -14.61 8.10
C ARG A 12 33.17 -14.69 7.66
N MET A 13 32.46 -15.77 7.93
CA MET A 13 31.79 -16.07 9.21
C MET A 13 30.94 -14.88 9.68
N LEU A 14 29.67 -14.91 9.26
CA LEU A 14 28.50 -14.14 9.70
C LEU A 14 27.29 -15.01 9.35
N ASP A 15 26.21 -15.13 10.11
CA ASP A 15 25.98 -15.12 11.55
C ASP A 15 24.61 -15.81 11.68
N ASP A 16 24.43 -16.65 12.68
CA ASP A 16 23.20 -17.36 12.99
C ASP A 16 22.24 -16.36 13.64
N THR A 17 21.34 -15.77 12.85
CA THR A 17 20.26 -14.95 13.40
C THR A 17 18.99 -15.26 12.63
N GLY A 18 17.95 -15.73 13.32
CA GLY A 18 16.61 -16.06 12.81
C GLY A 18 15.82 -14.86 12.28
N ILE A 19 16.45 -14.02 11.47
CA ILE A 19 15.82 -13.03 10.61
C ILE A 19 15.36 -13.81 9.39
N VAL A 20 14.06 -14.06 9.28
CA VAL A 20 13.48 -14.47 8.00
C VAL A 20 13.85 -13.37 7.00
N SER A 21 14.77 -13.68 6.09
CA SER A 21 15.36 -12.70 5.18
C SER A 21 14.23 -12.02 4.40
N TYR A 22 14.01 -10.74 4.69
CA TYR A 22 12.96 -9.91 4.09
C TYR A 22 12.97 -10.00 2.55
N SER A 23 14.15 -10.23 1.96
CA SER A 23 14.34 -10.48 0.53
C SER A 23 13.63 -11.72 -0.02
N VAL A 24 13.54 -12.80 0.77
CA VAL A 24 12.88 -14.05 0.38
C VAL A 24 11.36 -13.93 0.51
N LEU A 25 10.90 -13.20 1.54
CA LEU A 25 9.49 -12.92 1.75
C LEU A 25 8.95 -11.92 0.71
N ASP A 26 9.75 -10.92 0.33
CA ASP A 26 9.48 -10.00 -0.78
C ASP A 26 9.42 -10.73 -2.13
N GLN A 27 10.34 -11.65 -2.39
CA GLN A 27 10.29 -12.48 -3.59
C GLN A 27 9.04 -13.37 -3.63
N ALA A 28 8.56 -13.88 -2.50
CA ALA A 28 7.34 -14.67 -2.43
C ALA A 28 6.08 -13.83 -2.69
N LEU A 29 6.03 -12.61 -2.17
CA LEU A 29 4.93 -11.65 -2.41
C LEU A 29 4.92 -11.14 -3.86
N TRP A 30 6.08 -10.83 -4.44
CA TRP A 30 6.22 -10.47 -5.85
C TRP A 30 5.93 -11.64 -6.80
N THR A 31 6.28 -12.86 -6.39
CA THR A 31 5.92 -14.07 -7.14
C THR A 31 4.41 -14.31 -7.08
N ARG A 32 3.76 -14.04 -5.94
CA ARG A 32 2.30 -14.12 -5.78
C ARG A 32 1.55 -13.02 -6.54
N PHE A 33 2.13 -11.81 -6.62
CA PHE A 33 1.68 -10.74 -7.53
C PHE A 33 1.67 -11.24 -8.97
N ARG A 34 2.80 -11.80 -9.45
CA ARG A 34 2.94 -12.29 -10.82
C ARG A 34 2.17 -13.58 -11.11
N ALA A 35 1.83 -14.35 -10.08
CA ALA A 35 1.08 -15.60 -10.16
C ALA A 35 -0.41 -15.46 -9.81
N ALA A 36 -0.87 -14.26 -9.42
CA ALA A 36 -2.29 -14.01 -9.15
C ALA A 36 -3.06 -14.24 -10.44
N GLY A 37 -3.88 -15.29 -10.47
CA GLY A 37 -4.67 -15.66 -11.64
C GLY A 37 -5.83 -14.67 -11.91
N THR A 38 -6.16 -13.81 -10.93
CA THR A 38 -7.22 -12.80 -10.97
C THR A 38 -6.80 -11.50 -10.25
N SER A 39 -7.24 -10.35 -10.74
CA SER A 39 -6.86 -9.02 -10.22
C SER A 39 -7.28 -8.79 -8.75
N ASP A 40 -8.38 -9.37 -8.29
CA ASP A 40 -8.92 -9.16 -6.93
C ASP A 40 -8.02 -9.69 -5.81
N GLU A 41 -7.44 -10.89 -5.96
CA GLU A 41 -6.56 -11.47 -4.94
C GLU A 41 -5.27 -10.66 -4.79
N PHE A 42 -4.77 -10.15 -5.91
CA PHE A 42 -3.61 -9.28 -5.94
C PHE A 42 -3.88 -7.96 -5.20
N ILE A 43 -4.97 -7.30 -5.55
CA ILE A 43 -5.40 -6.02 -4.96
C ILE A 43 -5.62 -6.16 -3.44
N GLY A 44 -6.27 -7.24 -3.00
CA GLY A 44 -6.45 -7.53 -1.57
C GLY A 44 -5.14 -7.76 -0.83
N ALA A 45 -4.20 -8.50 -1.42
CA ALA A 45 -2.89 -8.74 -0.82
C ALA A 45 -2.04 -7.45 -0.74
N TRP A 46 -2.07 -6.62 -1.77
CA TRP A 46 -1.41 -5.31 -1.78
C TRP A 46 -1.96 -4.40 -0.67
N LEU A 47 -3.28 -4.29 -0.54
CA LEU A 47 -3.91 -3.48 0.50
C LEU A 47 -3.53 -3.97 1.89
N GLY A 48 -3.53 -5.30 2.10
CA GLY A 48 -3.08 -5.89 3.36
C GLY A 48 -1.61 -5.60 3.68
N LEU A 49 -0.73 -5.57 2.67
CA LEU A 49 0.67 -5.22 2.85
C LEU A 49 0.84 -3.74 3.23
N LEU A 50 0.12 -2.84 2.55
CA LEU A 50 0.10 -1.41 2.87
C LEU A 50 -0.33 -1.19 4.33
N CYS A 51 -1.44 -1.79 4.76
CA CYS A 51 -1.93 -1.67 6.14
C CYS A 51 -0.91 -2.13 7.18
N ARG A 52 -0.10 -3.15 6.89
CA ARG A 52 0.97 -3.62 7.81
C ARG A 52 2.11 -2.61 7.97
N GLN A 53 2.30 -1.70 7.02
CA GLN A 53 3.32 -0.64 7.10
C GLN A 53 2.81 0.61 7.84
N LEU A 54 1.51 0.65 8.15
CA LEU A 54 0.83 1.74 8.84
C LEU A 54 0.58 1.32 10.29
N PRO A 55 1.38 1.78 11.26
CA PRO A 55 1.06 1.57 12.66
C PRO A 55 -0.33 2.15 12.96
N ASP A 56 -1.11 1.44 13.77
CA ASP A 56 -2.48 1.80 14.18
C ASP A 56 -3.56 1.78 13.08
N ALA A 57 -3.29 1.18 11.91
CA ALA A 57 -4.34 0.91 10.92
C ALA A 57 -5.35 -0.11 11.44
N SER A 58 -6.63 0.27 11.46
CA SER A 58 -7.74 -0.57 11.95
C SER A 58 -8.64 -1.08 10.82
N ALA A 59 -8.73 -0.32 9.72
CA ALA A 59 -9.44 -0.73 8.52
C ALA A 59 -8.94 0.05 7.29
N ALA A 60 -9.17 -0.48 6.10
CA ALA A 60 -8.91 0.22 4.85
C ALA A 60 -9.87 -0.20 3.74
N ALA A 61 -10.05 0.68 2.78
CA ALA A 61 -10.79 0.42 1.55
C ALA A 61 -9.98 0.95 0.36
N LEU A 62 -9.99 0.18 -0.72
CA LEU A 62 -9.44 0.56 -2.01
C LEU A 62 -10.57 0.57 -3.03
N VAL A 63 -10.80 1.73 -3.64
CA VAL A 63 -11.75 1.87 -4.75
C VAL A 63 -10.99 2.08 -6.04
N LEU A 64 -11.43 1.40 -7.10
CA LEU A 64 -10.84 1.48 -8.45
C LEU A 64 -11.94 1.56 -9.50
N GLY A 65 -11.62 2.13 -10.66
CA GLY A 65 -12.55 2.27 -11.78
C GLY A 65 -11.85 2.73 -13.05
N GLU A 66 -12.64 3.04 -14.08
CA GLU A 66 -12.12 3.58 -15.34
C GLU A 66 -11.43 4.93 -15.10
N ALA A 67 -10.27 5.12 -15.76
CA ALA A 67 -9.44 6.31 -15.60
C ALA A 67 -10.21 7.60 -15.89
N ASP A 68 -10.17 8.55 -14.95
CA ASP A 68 -10.86 9.86 -14.97
C ASP A 68 -12.40 9.82 -15.12
N ALA A 69 -13.00 8.65 -15.38
CA ALA A 69 -14.42 8.48 -15.67
C ALA A 69 -15.19 7.85 -14.51
N GLY A 70 -14.58 6.90 -13.79
CA GLY A 70 -15.29 6.09 -12.79
C GLY A 70 -16.45 5.26 -13.42
N PRO A 71 -17.45 4.82 -12.63
CA PRO A 71 -17.53 4.94 -11.18
C PRO A 71 -16.38 4.18 -10.50
N TYR A 72 -15.85 4.73 -9.41
CA TYR A 72 -14.85 4.04 -8.60
C TYR A 72 -15.56 3.13 -7.60
N VAL A 73 -15.41 1.83 -7.79
CA VAL A 73 -16.09 0.79 -7.00
C VAL A 73 -15.10 0.12 -6.05
N LEU A 74 -15.62 -0.44 -4.95
CA LEU A 74 -14.80 -1.15 -3.97
C LEU A 74 -14.09 -2.35 -4.63
N ALA A 75 -12.77 -2.27 -4.72
CA ALA A 75 -11.90 -3.32 -5.25
C ALA A 75 -11.31 -4.20 -4.14
N ALA A 76 -11.03 -3.62 -2.96
CA ALA A 76 -10.61 -4.40 -1.79
C ALA A 76 -10.92 -3.69 -0.47
N ALA A 77 -11.10 -4.47 0.58
CA ALA A 77 -11.25 -4.00 1.95
C ALA A 77 -10.33 -4.79 2.89
N TRP A 78 -9.80 -4.11 3.91
CA TRP A 78 -8.96 -4.70 4.94
C TRP A 78 -9.44 -4.29 6.35
N PRO A 79 -9.38 -5.16 7.36
CA PRO A 79 -9.22 -6.62 7.25
C PRO A 79 -10.39 -7.20 6.43
N ASN A 80 -10.18 -8.32 5.71
CA ASN A 80 -11.14 -8.95 4.75
C ASN A 80 -12.56 -9.13 5.34
N SER A 81 -13.30 -8.04 5.42
CA SER A 81 -14.63 -7.93 5.97
C SER A 81 -15.50 -7.49 4.82
N GLN A 82 -16.62 -8.18 4.65
CA GLN A 82 -17.50 -8.03 3.49
C GLN A 82 -18.17 -6.64 3.41
N SER A 83 -17.83 -5.70 4.29
CA SER A 83 -18.26 -4.30 4.19
C SER A 83 -17.29 -3.38 4.94
N PRO A 84 -16.45 -2.59 4.25
CA PRO A 84 -15.69 -1.53 4.90
C PRO A 84 -16.66 -0.53 5.54
N ALA A 85 -16.30 0.04 6.69
CA ALA A 85 -17.12 1.05 7.36
C ALA A 85 -17.47 2.18 6.37
N GLY A 86 -18.75 2.62 6.31
CA GLY A 86 -19.22 3.57 5.30
C GLY A 86 -18.42 4.88 5.21
N GLY A 87 -17.76 5.28 6.30
CA GLY A 87 -16.83 6.42 6.31
C GLY A 87 -15.60 6.25 5.41
N LEU A 88 -15.12 5.03 5.19
CA LEU A 88 -13.97 4.74 4.30
C LEU A 88 -14.33 5.01 2.84
N LEU A 89 -15.50 4.54 2.39
CA LEU A 89 -15.98 4.78 1.04
C LEU A 89 -16.26 6.27 0.80
N GLY A 90 -16.88 6.94 1.77
CA GLY A 90 -17.11 8.39 1.69
C GLY A 90 -15.80 9.20 1.65
N ALA A 91 -14.77 8.80 2.41
CA ALA A 91 -13.46 9.43 2.35
C ALA A 91 -12.76 9.21 1.00
N ALA A 92 -12.87 8.01 0.42
CA ALA A 92 -12.36 7.70 -0.90
C ALA A 92 -13.07 8.51 -2.01
N GLU A 93 -14.39 8.67 -1.91
CA GLU A 93 -15.18 9.52 -2.80
C GLU A 93 -14.76 11.00 -2.69
N MET A 94 -14.54 11.51 -1.47
CA MET A 94 -14.03 12.87 -1.28
C MET A 94 -12.64 13.06 -1.88
N ALA A 95 -11.73 12.09 -1.70
CA ALA A 95 -10.36 12.15 -2.22
C ALA A 95 -10.34 12.13 -3.76
N THR A 96 -11.16 11.28 -4.38
CA THR A 96 -11.30 11.20 -5.84
C THR A 96 -11.93 12.48 -6.41
N GLY A 97 -13.01 12.97 -5.81
CA GLY A 97 -13.68 14.21 -6.23
C GLY A 97 -12.79 15.45 -6.15
N LYS A 98 -11.95 15.54 -5.10
CA LYS A 98 -10.98 16.65 -4.94
C LYS A 98 -9.66 16.43 -5.67
N ARG A 99 -9.39 15.21 -6.15
CA ARG A 99 -8.06 14.77 -6.63
C ARG A 99 -6.93 15.12 -5.66
N GLN A 100 -7.21 15.01 -4.36
CA GLN A 100 -6.27 15.39 -3.30
C GLN A 100 -6.44 14.48 -2.09
N GLY A 101 -5.35 14.28 -1.35
CA GLY A 101 -5.39 13.62 -0.05
C GLY A 101 -6.31 14.36 0.93
N VAL A 102 -7.14 13.63 1.66
CA VAL A 102 -8.06 14.16 2.67
C VAL A 102 -7.87 13.45 4.00
N SER A 103 -8.12 14.16 5.10
CA SER A 103 -8.29 13.57 6.43
C SER A 103 -9.67 13.96 6.95
N VAL A 104 -10.42 12.98 7.44
CA VAL A 104 -11.75 13.16 8.03
C VAL A 104 -11.87 12.40 9.34
N SER A 105 -12.82 12.77 10.18
CA SER A 105 -13.09 12.03 11.41
C SER A 105 -13.57 10.61 11.11
N GLY A 106 -13.04 9.64 11.86
CA GLY A 106 -13.51 8.27 11.82
C GLY A 106 -14.81 8.08 12.61
N PRO A 107 -15.38 6.86 12.59
CA PRO A 107 -16.61 6.54 13.33
C PRO A 107 -16.45 6.54 14.86
N ALA A 108 -15.22 6.38 15.36
CA ALA A 108 -14.88 6.55 16.76
C ALA A 108 -14.12 7.87 16.97
N ASP A 109 -14.29 8.51 18.13
CA ASP A 109 -13.74 9.83 18.46
C ASP A 109 -12.20 9.87 18.33
N ASP A 110 -11.54 8.77 18.67
CA ASP A 110 -10.10 8.59 18.61
C ASP A 110 -9.59 8.05 17.27
N THR A 111 -10.43 8.02 16.23
CA THR A 111 -10.10 7.52 14.90
C THR A 111 -10.17 8.66 13.88
N GLN A 112 -9.27 8.62 12.90
CA GLN A 112 -9.33 9.44 11.69
C GLN A 112 -9.24 8.54 10.45
N ILE A 113 -9.84 8.99 9.36
CA ILE A 113 -9.73 8.33 8.06
C ILE A 113 -8.92 9.23 7.15
N ILE A 114 -7.83 8.69 6.63
CA ILE A 114 -6.96 9.35 5.66
C ILE A 114 -7.17 8.67 4.33
N ALA A 115 -7.50 9.45 3.30
CA ALA A 115 -7.68 8.93 1.96
C ALA A 115 -6.78 9.67 0.96
N SER A 116 -6.15 8.90 0.07
CA SER A 116 -5.31 9.42 -1.01
C SER A 116 -5.86 8.98 -2.35
N PRO A 117 -5.98 9.89 -3.35
CA PRO A 117 -6.24 9.49 -4.71
C PRO A 117 -5.09 8.62 -5.25
N ILE A 118 -5.42 7.74 -6.19
CA ILE A 118 -4.46 6.95 -6.96
C ILE A 118 -4.35 7.62 -8.32
N LEU A 119 -3.22 8.31 -8.51
CA LEU A 119 -2.87 9.01 -9.74
C LEU A 119 -1.72 8.25 -10.40
N ILE A 120 -1.87 7.92 -11.67
CA ILE A 120 -0.83 7.31 -12.51
C ILE A 120 -0.77 8.15 -13.77
N ASP A 121 0.41 8.70 -14.11
CA ASP A 121 0.58 9.62 -15.25
C ASP A 121 -0.41 10.80 -15.24
N GLY A 122 -0.83 11.25 -14.05
CA GLY A 122 -1.82 12.32 -13.88
C GLY A 122 -3.28 11.92 -14.07
N HIS A 123 -3.54 10.67 -14.45
CA HIS A 123 -4.89 10.11 -14.58
C HIS A 123 -5.38 9.53 -13.24
N LEU A 124 -6.66 9.77 -12.91
CA LEU A 124 -7.25 9.28 -11.67
C LEU A 124 -7.87 7.89 -11.85
N PHE A 125 -7.40 6.91 -11.09
CA PHE A 125 -7.90 5.52 -11.14
C PHE A 125 -8.78 5.14 -9.94
N GLY A 126 -8.80 5.97 -8.90
CA GLY A 126 -9.55 5.71 -7.68
C GLY A 126 -8.88 6.31 -6.45
N ALA A 127 -9.06 5.67 -5.29
CA ALA A 127 -8.46 6.11 -4.03
C ALA A 127 -8.28 4.97 -3.03
N CYS A 128 -7.28 5.11 -2.18
CA CYS A 128 -7.09 4.28 -0.99
C CYS A 128 -7.45 5.09 0.25
N ALA A 129 -8.33 4.56 1.10
CA ALA A 129 -8.71 5.12 2.38
C ALA A 129 -8.29 4.18 3.51
N VAL A 130 -7.70 4.73 4.57
CA VAL A 130 -7.26 3.97 5.75
C VAL A 130 -7.78 4.65 7.01
N ALA A 131 -8.44 3.88 7.87
CA ALA A 131 -8.78 4.26 9.22
C ALA A 131 -7.60 3.98 10.14
N VAL A 132 -7.16 4.99 10.86
CA VAL A 132 -6.05 4.92 11.82
C VAL A 132 -6.43 5.62 13.12
N LYS A 133 -5.72 5.31 14.21
CA LYS A 133 -5.82 6.12 15.42
C LYS A 133 -5.51 7.59 15.11
N ARG A 134 -6.32 8.50 15.67
CA ARG A 134 -6.18 9.93 15.49
C ARG A 134 -4.85 10.39 16.07
N ASN A 135 -4.07 11.04 15.22
CA ASN A 135 -2.77 11.62 15.50
C ASN A 135 -2.50 12.68 14.43
N ASP A 136 -2.31 13.93 14.85
CA ASP A 136 -2.16 15.08 13.95
C ASP A 136 -0.89 15.00 13.09
N ALA A 137 0.13 14.25 13.53
CA ALA A 137 1.34 14.01 12.76
C ALA A 137 1.19 12.88 11.73
N ALA A 138 0.16 12.05 11.84
CA ALA A 138 0.06 10.82 11.04
C ALA A 138 -0.30 11.08 9.56
N PHE A 139 -0.92 12.22 9.23
CA PHE A 139 -1.37 12.51 7.86
C PHE A 139 -0.23 12.47 6.84
N THR A 140 0.85 13.24 7.08
CA THR A 140 1.98 13.33 6.15
C THR A 140 2.68 11.99 5.97
N ASP A 141 2.86 11.23 7.04
CA ASP A 141 3.56 9.95 7.02
C ASP A 141 2.73 8.86 6.32
N ILE A 142 1.43 8.82 6.57
CA ILE A 142 0.50 7.89 5.91
C ILE A 142 0.38 8.23 4.43
N MET A 143 0.22 9.50 4.08
CA MET A 143 0.19 9.93 2.68
C MET A 143 1.46 9.52 1.93
N ARG A 144 2.64 9.72 2.54
CA ARG A 144 3.92 9.31 1.95
C ARG A 144 3.99 7.80 1.75
N LYS A 145 3.55 7.01 2.73
CA LYS A 145 3.52 5.53 2.63
C LYS A 145 2.57 5.06 1.54
N ILE A 146 1.37 5.65 1.43
CA ILE A 146 0.41 5.34 0.37
C ILE A 146 1.02 5.69 -1.00
N GLN A 147 1.61 6.89 -1.12
CA GLN A 147 2.27 7.33 -2.36
C GLN A 147 3.42 6.40 -2.77
N TRP A 148 4.25 5.95 -1.82
CA TRP A 148 5.30 4.97 -2.11
C TRP A 148 4.76 3.59 -2.48
N ALA A 149 3.66 3.16 -1.87
CA ALA A 149 3.01 1.89 -2.20
C ALA A 149 2.35 1.92 -3.59
N CYS A 150 1.85 3.09 -4.03
CA CYS A 150 1.31 3.31 -5.37
C CYS A 150 2.42 3.58 -6.42
N GLY A 151 3.53 4.20 -6.01
CA GLY A 151 4.62 4.66 -6.88
C GLY A 151 5.53 3.57 -7.45
N TRP A 152 5.21 2.29 -7.24
CA TRP A 152 5.92 1.16 -7.86
C TRP A 152 5.36 0.74 -9.23
N VAL A 153 4.39 1.48 -9.77
CA VAL A 153 3.85 1.24 -11.13
C VAL A 153 4.59 2.04 -12.22
N GLU A 154 5.45 3.00 -11.86
CA GLU A 154 6.15 3.87 -12.83
C GLU A 154 7.57 3.42 -13.21
N VAL A 155 7.98 2.23 -12.79
CA VAL A 155 9.21 1.62 -13.32
C VAL A 155 8.83 0.21 -13.76
N HIS A 156 8.41 0.06 -15.02
CA HIS A 156 8.82 -0.94 -16.02
C HIS A 156 7.96 -0.78 -17.28
#